data_AF-A0AAV7QU11-F1
#
_entry.id   AF-A0AAV7QU11-F1
#
_cell.length_a   1.000
_cell.length_b   1.000
_cell.length_c   1.000
_cell.angle_alpha   90.00
_cell.angle_beta   90.00
_cell.angle_gamma   90.00
#
_symmetry.space_group_name_H-M   'P 1'
#
loop_
_entity.id
_entity.type
_entity.pdbx_description
1 polymer ?
#
loop_
_entity_poly.entity_id
_entity_poly.type
_entity_poly.pdbx_seq_one_letter_code
_entity_poly.pdbx_strand_id
1 'polypeptide(L)'
;MVAKQGIAIEWGNLNCLDRQWVACYDRPVHGKKRVNYFESYLAIASTVPSVLFMMVNFMLVNRVSAKVRILSSLAVMLLVFVVTTVLVKVNTSLWMYEFSTVTLVCVVIITGASSIFTSSIFGVTGRFPMKYCQAVISGQAMGGLICSIVSIVDLAAATSVTDSALVYFLTADLFIVICFIAYLILPRLEYARFYMRSIEEVSKEASLPNSSLAGEGDSTSVNQGIPPWRPILKKISVLASCVFYVFFISIIIFPTLSSSIVSVNTFSGSIWTNKYFTPLTCFLMYNFADLCGRQVTAWIQIPGPNSKLFPAVILLRTVFIPLFVFCNYQPRAHSDIVLFQHDAYPVIFISLVGLSNGYLGSLAMIYGPKVVPKELAEAAGVMMTFFLNLGLALGSAFSVVVVHLI
;
A
#
# COMPACT_ATOMS: atom_id res chain seq x y z
N MET A 1 -1.76 8.23 3.26
CA MET A 1 -0.82 7.67 4.24
C MET A 1 -0.92 6.14 4.36
N VAL A 2 -2.11 5.55 4.56
CA VAL A 2 -2.29 4.24 5.23
C VAL A 2 -2.17 2.93 4.39
N ALA A 3 -2.15 2.88 3.05
CA ALA A 3 -2.10 1.57 2.33
C ALA A 3 -0.69 1.08 2.01
N LYS A 4 0.21 1.98 1.60
CA LYS A 4 1.65 1.66 1.58
C LYS A 4 2.24 1.67 2.98
N GLN A 5 1.69 2.50 3.89
CA GLN A 5 1.94 2.33 5.32
C GLN A 5 1.36 1.03 5.85
N GLY A 6 0.28 0.47 5.29
CA GLY A 6 -0.21 -0.85 5.66
C GLY A 6 0.91 -1.86 5.53
N ILE A 7 1.55 -1.93 4.37
CA ILE A 7 2.69 -2.83 4.12
C ILE A 7 4.00 -2.35 4.77
N ALA A 8 4.32 -1.05 4.85
CA ALA A 8 5.59 -0.58 5.43
C ALA A 8 5.58 -0.43 6.96
N ILE A 9 4.43 -0.06 7.56
CA ILE A 9 4.16 -0.19 9.00
C ILE A 9 3.91 -1.66 9.32
N GLU A 10 3.29 -2.47 8.44
CA GLU A 10 3.34 -3.93 8.60
C GLU A 10 4.79 -4.38 8.61
N TRP A 11 5.67 -4.00 7.69
CA TRP A 11 7.06 -4.45 7.68
C TRP A 11 7.90 -3.91 8.85
N GLY A 12 7.68 -2.67 9.29
CA GLY A 12 8.34 -2.11 10.49
C GLY A 12 7.81 -2.72 11.79
N ASN A 13 6.49 -2.86 11.93
CA ASN A 13 5.86 -3.60 13.01
C ASN A 13 6.10 -5.10 12.88
N LEU A 14 6.36 -5.67 11.70
CA LEU A 14 6.72 -7.08 11.47
C LEU A 14 8.15 -7.26 11.89
N ASN A 15 9.08 -6.36 11.59
CA ASN A 15 10.44 -6.46 12.14
C ASN A 15 10.43 -6.34 13.67
N CYS A 16 9.57 -5.51 14.24
CA CYS A 16 9.40 -5.41 15.69
C CYS A 16 8.68 -6.63 16.29
N LEU A 17 7.57 -7.09 15.68
CA LEU A 17 6.77 -8.24 16.08
C LEU A 17 7.56 -9.53 15.87
N ASP A 18 8.28 -9.69 14.77
CA ASP A 18 9.18 -10.81 14.47
C ASP A 18 10.33 -10.82 15.45
N ARG A 19 10.98 -9.68 15.77
CA ARG A 19 11.93 -9.63 16.90
C ARG A 19 11.29 -9.96 18.24
N GLN A 20 10.05 -9.55 18.50
CA GLN A 20 9.33 -9.81 19.75
C GLN A 20 8.95 -11.29 19.86
N TRP A 21 8.57 -11.88 18.73
CA TRP A 21 8.22 -13.27 18.57
C TRP A 21 9.46 -14.14 18.66
N VAL A 22 10.52 -13.86 17.92
CA VAL A 22 11.83 -14.52 18.05
C VAL A 22 12.31 -14.46 19.51
N ALA A 23 12.23 -13.29 20.17
CA ALA A 23 12.58 -13.15 21.57
C ALA A 23 11.69 -13.97 22.54
N CYS A 24 10.40 -14.18 22.21
CA CYS A 24 9.50 -15.04 22.99
C CYS A 24 9.64 -16.53 22.68
N TYR A 25 10.00 -16.89 21.44
CA TYR A 25 10.00 -18.26 20.92
C TYR A 25 11.37 -18.96 20.96
N ASP A 26 12.44 -18.27 21.36
CA ASP A 26 13.79 -18.85 21.50
C ASP A 26 13.94 -19.79 22.73
N ARG A 27 12.82 -20.35 23.25
CA ARG A 27 12.87 -21.44 24.24
C ARG A 27 12.76 -22.81 23.56
N PRO A 28 13.67 -23.75 23.88
CA PRO A 28 13.90 -24.91 23.05
C PRO A 28 13.00 -26.08 23.45
N VAL A 29 11.77 -26.18 22.93
CA VAL A 29 11.13 -27.52 22.83
C VAL A 29 10.33 -27.70 21.53
N HIS A 30 9.43 -26.78 21.13
CA HIS A 30 8.62 -26.95 19.89
C HIS A 30 8.47 -25.67 19.04
N GLY A 31 9.27 -24.64 19.33
CA GLY A 31 9.09 -23.31 18.78
C GLY A 31 9.52 -23.11 17.33
N LYS A 32 10.56 -23.82 16.88
CA LYS A 32 11.25 -23.54 15.60
C LYS A 32 10.40 -23.71 14.34
N LYS A 33 9.36 -24.55 14.35
CA LYS A 33 8.54 -24.79 13.15
C LYS A 33 7.50 -23.70 12.88
N ARG A 34 7.01 -22.98 13.89
CA ARG A 34 5.89 -22.01 13.70
C ARG A 34 6.37 -20.59 13.40
N VAL A 35 7.54 -20.20 13.90
CA VAL A 35 8.17 -18.90 13.57
C VAL A 35 8.33 -18.75 12.06
N ASN A 36 8.76 -19.81 11.37
CA ASN A 36 8.98 -19.82 9.92
C ASN A 36 7.70 -19.62 9.07
N TYR A 37 6.50 -19.85 9.62
CA TYR A 37 5.24 -19.66 8.89
C TYR A 37 4.49 -18.40 9.32
N PHE A 38 4.93 -17.71 10.38
CA PHE A 38 4.22 -16.55 10.91
C PHE A 38 4.19 -15.38 9.93
N GLU A 39 5.31 -15.09 9.27
CA GLU A 39 5.38 -14.09 8.19
C GLU A 39 4.41 -14.43 7.05
N SER A 40 4.30 -15.71 6.70
CA SER A 40 3.36 -16.19 5.69
C SER A 40 1.90 -16.03 6.15
N TYR A 41 1.59 -16.36 7.40
CA TYR A 41 0.26 -16.16 7.98
C TYR A 41 -0.12 -14.67 8.03
N LEU A 42 0.81 -13.80 8.39
CA LEU A 42 0.61 -12.35 8.40
C LEU A 42 0.37 -11.81 6.99
N ALA A 43 1.17 -12.21 6.01
CA ALA A 43 0.99 -11.80 4.62
C ALA A 43 -0.38 -12.23 4.07
N ILE A 44 -0.86 -13.43 4.39
CA ILE A 44 -2.20 -13.90 4.00
C ILE A 44 -3.29 -13.13 4.77
N ALA A 45 -3.12 -12.96 6.07
CA ALA A 45 -4.05 -12.25 6.96
C ALA A 45 -4.18 -10.76 6.63
N SER A 46 -3.22 -10.16 5.94
CA SER A 46 -3.32 -8.80 5.43
C SER A 46 -3.88 -8.76 4.01
N THR A 47 -3.29 -9.55 3.11
CA THR A 47 -3.58 -9.47 1.68
C THR A 47 -5.02 -9.91 1.35
N VAL A 48 -5.48 -11.03 1.90
CA VAL A 48 -6.82 -11.57 1.57
C VAL A 48 -7.94 -10.63 2.05
N PRO A 49 -7.94 -10.16 3.32
CA PRO A 49 -8.95 -9.21 3.76
C PRO A 49 -8.89 -7.90 3.00
N SER A 50 -7.71 -7.38 2.65
CA SER A 50 -7.61 -6.11 1.92
C SER A 50 -8.45 -6.13 0.63
N VAL A 51 -8.31 -7.18 -0.18
CA VAL A 51 -9.03 -7.34 -1.46
C VAL A 51 -10.54 -7.48 -1.22
N LEU A 52 -10.94 -8.28 -0.21
CA LEU A 52 -12.35 -8.47 0.13
C LEU A 52 -13.02 -7.19 0.61
N PHE A 53 -12.40 -6.47 1.55
CA PHE A 53 -12.92 -5.22 2.08
C PHE A 53 -12.93 -4.10 1.03
N MET A 54 -12.00 -4.11 0.07
CA MET A 54 -12.07 -3.21 -1.08
C MET A 54 -13.27 -3.51 -1.99
N MET A 55 -13.57 -4.78 -2.26
CA MET A 55 -14.74 -5.19 -3.02
C MET A 55 -16.03 -4.73 -2.33
N VAL A 56 -16.12 -4.96 -1.02
CA VAL A 56 -17.23 -4.48 -0.18
C VAL A 56 -17.33 -2.95 -0.24
N ASN A 57 -16.22 -2.22 -0.14
CA ASN A 57 -16.23 -0.75 -0.22
C ASN A 57 -16.77 -0.24 -1.56
N PHE A 58 -16.44 -0.93 -2.67
CA PHE A 58 -17.00 -0.58 -3.98
C PHE A 58 -18.52 -0.76 -4.03
N MET A 59 -19.06 -1.82 -3.42
CA MET A 59 -20.51 -2.01 -3.32
C MET A 59 -21.17 -0.96 -2.41
N LEU A 60 -20.47 -0.50 -1.38
CA LEU A 60 -20.98 0.49 -0.42
C LEU A 60 -20.84 1.94 -0.89
N VAL A 61 -20.11 2.23 -1.98
CA VAL A 61 -19.78 3.62 -2.38
C VAL A 61 -21.02 4.47 -2.67
N ASN A 62 -22.08 3.87 -3.22
CA ASN A 62 -23.37 4.55 -3.49
C ASN A 62 -24.36 4.45 -2.31
N ARG A 63 -24.11 3.57 -1.34
CA ARG A 63 -25.01 3.33 -0.19
C ARG A 63 -24.63 4.11 1.05
N VAL A 64 -23.33 4.32 1.26
CA VAL A 64 -22.77 4.93 2.48
C VAL A 64 -21.91 6.12 2.09
N SER A 65 -22.20 7.27 2.72
CA SER A 65 -21.43 8.50 2.47
C SER A 65 -19.95 8.29 2.76
N ALA A 66 -19.08 8.93 1.98
CA ALA A 66 -17.64 8.83 2.16
C ALA A 66 -17.19 9.27 3.56
N LYS A 67 -17.89 10.25 4.15
CA LYS A 67 -17.66 10.71 5.53
C LYS A 67 -17.81 9.60 6.55
N VAL A 68 -18.89 8.82 6.47
CA VAL A 68 -19.12 7.69 7.39
C VAL A 68 -18.05 6.64 7.18
N ARG A 69 -17.76 6.25 5.93
CA ARG A 69 -16.75 5.24 5.62
C ARG A 69 -15.34 5.61 6.11
N ILE A 70 -14.92 6.87 5.93
CA ILE A 70 -13.61 7.35 6.37
C ILE A 70 -13.53 7.44 7.90
N LEU A 71 -14.55 8.02 8.55
CA LEU A 71 -14.52 8.21 9.99
C LEU A 71 -14.66 6.87 10.75
N SER A 72 -15.52 5.96 10.26
CA SER A 72 -15.69 4.64 10.85
C SER A 72 -14.42 3.79 10.70
N SER A 73 -13.75 3.83 9.55
CA SER A 73 -12.48 3.12 9.35
C SER A 73 -11.36 3.69 10.22
N LEU A 74 -11.25 5.01 10.36
CA LEU A 74 -10.30 5.63 11.30
C LEU A 74 -10.59 5.25 12.76
N ALA A 75 -11.86 5.23 13.18
CA ALA A 75 -12.24 4.83 14.54
C ALA A 75 -11.88 3.35 14.81
N VAL A 76 -12.17 2.45 13.86
CA VAL A 76 -11.81 1.04 13.97
C VAL A 76 -10.29 0.85 14.03
N MET A 77 -9.54 1.54 13.16
CA MET A 77 -8.07 1.49 13.21
C MET A 77 -7.53 1.96 14.56
N LEU A 78 -8.02 3.10 15.08
CA LEU A 78 -7.60 3.62 16.38
C LEU A 78 -7.92 2.62 17.51
N LEU A 79 -9.12 2.04 17.52
CA LEU A 79 -9.52 1.05 18.53
C LEU A 79 -8.55 -0.14 18.54
N VAL A 80 -8.26 -0.72 17.37
CA VAL A 80 -7.40 -1.90 17.29
C VAL A 80 -5.94 -1.58 17.61
N PHE A 81 -5.44 -0.41 17.21
CA PHE A 81 -4.09 0.03 17.60
C PHE A 81 -3.98 0.23 19.12
N VAL A 82 -4.96 0.88 19.76
CA VAL A 82 -5.00 1.01 21.24
C VAL A 82 -5.03 -0.36 21.93
N VAL A 83 -5.86 -1.29 21.43
CA VAL A 83 -5.88 -2.68 21.95
C VAL A 83 -4.51 -3.33 21.81
N THR A 84 -3.85 -3.16 20.66
CA THR A 84 -2.51 -3.71 20.40
C THR A 84 -1.46 -3.08 21.33
N THR A 85 -1.50 -1.76 21.54
CA THR A 85 -0.64 -1.03 22.48
C THR A 85 -0.77 -1.59 23.91
N VAL A 86 -1.99 -1.84 24.37
CA VAL A 86 -2.24 -2.44 25.69
C VAL A 86 -1.70 -3.87 25.75
N LEU A 87 -1.96 -4.67 24.72
CA LEU A 87 -1.50 -6.06 24.64
C LEU A 87 0.03 -6.21 24.74
N VAL A 88 0.81 -5.22 24.28
CA VAL A 88 2.28 -5.25 24.37
C VAL A 88 2.78 -5.25 25.83
N LYS A 89 2.05 -4.66 26.78
CA LYS A 89 2.43 -4.67 28.21
C LYS A 89 1.88 -5.87 28.98
N VAL A 90 0.97 -6.66 28.40
CA VAL A 90 0.39 -7.83 29.07
C VAL A 90 1.38 -9.00 29.03
N ASN A 91 1.56 -9.69 30.15
CA ASN A 91 2.46 -10.84 30.20
C ASN A 91 1.81 -12.06 29.54
N THR A 92 2.22 -12.33 28.31
CA THR A 92 1.65 -13.38 27.45
C THR A 92 2.30 -14.76 27.62
N SER A 93 3.23 -14.92 28.57
CA SER A 93 4.05 -16.12 28.71
C SER A 93 3.28 -17.44 28.86
N LEU A 94 2.03 -17.39 29.34
CA LEU A 94 1.20 -18.57 29.55
C LEU A 94 0.23 -18.86 28.38
N TRP A 95 -0.17 -17.87 27.57
CA TRP A 95 -1.31 -17.95 26.63
C TRP A 95 -0.89 -17.58 25.19
N MET A 96 0.28 -18.07 24.78
CA MET A 96 0.96 -17.68 23.54
C MET A 96 0.17 -18.00 22.25
N TYR A 97 -0.61 -19.08 22.24
CA TYR A 97 -1.47 -19.43 21.10
C TYR A 97 -2.66 -18.49 20.95
N GLU A 98 -3.27 -18.11 22.07
CA GLU A 98 -4.39 -17.16 22.09
C GLU A 98 -3.91 -15.79 21.63
N PHE A 99 -2.75 -15.34 22.11
CA PHE A 99 -2.16 -14.07 21.66
C PHE A 99 -1.85 -14.04 20.17
N SER A 100 -1.26 -15.09 19.63
CA SER A 100 -1.02 -15.21 18.18
C SER A 100 -2.32 -15.07 17.38
N THR A 101 -3.38 -15.74 17.83
CA THR A 101 -4.69 -15.70 17.19
C THR A 101 -5.31 -14.31 17.29
N VAL A 102 -5.25 -13.67 18.46
CA VAL A 102 -5.72 -12.29 18.67
C VAL A 102 -4.94 -11.31 17.79
N THR A 103 -3.61 -11.41 17.71
CA THR A 103 -2.80 -10.56 16.83
C THR A 103 -3.20 -10.72 15.36
N LEU A 104 -3.40 -11.95 14.88
CA LEU A 104 -3.85 -12.20 13.50
C LEU A 104 -5.23 -11.59 13.24
N VAL A 105 -6.17 -11.72 14.18
CA VAL A 105 -7.49 -11.09 14.09
C VAL A 105 -7.37 -9.56 14.05
N CYS A 106 -6.53 -8.97 14.90
CA CYS A 106 -6.24 -7.53 14.87
C CYS A 106 -5.70 -7.08 13.52
N VAL A 107 -4.77 -7.84 12.92
CA VAL A 107 -4.21 -7.56 11.59
C VAL A 107 -5.29 -7.61 10.51
N VAL A 108 -6.16 -8.64 10.51
CA VAL A 108 -7.29 -8.75 9.56
C VAL A 108 -8.20 -7.52 9.65
N ILE A 109 -8.56 -7.09 10.86
CA ILE A 109 -9.45 -5.95 11.08
C ILE A 109 -8.78 -4.64 10.66
N ILE A 110 -7.52 -4.41 11.07
CA ILE A 110 -6.75 -3.21 10.69
C ILE A 110 -6.62 -3.13 9.17
N THR A 111 -6.28 -4.23 8.51
CA THR A 111 -6.05 -4.23 7.07
C THR A 111 -7.36 -4.08 6.28
N GLY A 112 -8.47 -4.60 6.79
CA GLY A 112 -9.80 -4.32 6.25
C GLY A 112 -10.18 -2.83 6.39
N ALA A 113 -10.02 -2.27 7.58
CA ALA A 113 -10.33 -0.87 7.85
C ALA A 113 -9.43 0.09 7.06
N SER A 114 -8.13 -0.18 6.96
CA SER A 114 -7.18 0.62 6.19
C SER A 114 -7.46 0.59 4.69
N SER A 115 -7.95 -0.54 4.18
CA SER A 115 -8.38 -0.71 2.79
C SER A 115 -9.62 0.13 2.48
N ILE A 116 -10.64 0.08 3.36
CA ILE A 116 -11.83 0.95 3.24
C ILE A 116 -11.42 2.43 3.30
N PHE A 117 -10.58 2.80 4.28
CA PHE A 117 -10.09 4.16 4.45
C PHE A 117 -9.39 4.65 3.17
N THR A 118 -8.39 3.91 2.70
CA THR A 118 -7.58 4.32 1.56
C THR A 118 -8.41 4.40 0.29
N SER A 119 -9.24 3.40 0.05
CA SER A 119 -10.15 3.36 -1.09
C SER A 119 -11.13 4.52 -1.10
N SER A 120 -11.72 4.85 0.05
CA SER A 120 -12.67 5.96 0.19
C SER A 120 -11.99 7.32 -0.01
N ILE A 121 -10.79 7.52 0.53
CA ILE A 121 -10.00 8.75 0.30
C ILE A 121 -9.66 8.91 -1.19
N PHE A 122 -9.22 7.84 -1.87
CA PHE A 122 -8.98 7.89 -3.32
C PHE A 122 -10.25 8.15 -4.13
N GLY A 123 -11.38 7.60 -3.71
CA GLY A 123 -12.67 7.92 -4.30
C GLY A 123 -13.02 9.40 -4.15
N VAL A 124 -12.95 9.94 -2.93
CA VAL A 124 -13.24 11.36 -2.67
C VAL A 124 -12.29 12.26 -3.47
N THR A 125 -10.98 12.01 -3.39
CA THR A 125 -9.96 12.82 -4.11
C THR A 125 -10.07 12.72 -5.63
N GLY A 126 -10.66 11.65 -6.16
CA GLY A 126 -10.99 11.52 -7.58
C GLY A 126 -11.92 12.62 -8.10
N ARG A 127 -12.76 13.18 -7.21
CA ARG A 127 -13.64 14.32 -7.53
C ARG A 127 -12.94 15.68 -7.47
N PHE A 128 -11.89 15.80 -6.66
CA PHE A 128 -11.08 17.02 -6.50
C PHE A 128 -10.06 17.20 -7.64
N PRO A 129 -9.54 18.42 -7.88
CA PRO A 129 -8.45 18.65 -8.82
C PRO A 129 -7.24 17.72 -8.58
N MET A 130 -6.48 17.42 -9.63
CA MET A 130 -5.39 16.42 -9.63
C MET A 130 -4.34 16.67 -8.54
N LYS A 131 -4.09 17.94 -8.17
CA LYS A 131 -3.18 18.33 -7.08
C LYS A 131 -3.54 17.69 -5.72
N TYR A 132 -4.82 17.46 -5.42
CA TYR A 132 -5.24 16.85 -4.15
C TYR A 132 -5.02 15.33 -4.15
N CYS A 133 -5.29 14.66 -5.28
CA CYS A 133 -4.96 13.25 -5.45
C CYS A 133 -3.44 13.05 -5.32
N GLN A 134 -2.64 13.92 -5.96
CA GLN A 134 -1.18 13.91 -5.83
C GLN A 134 -0.73 14.10 -4.38
N ALA A 135 -1.31 15.04 -3.62
CA ALA A 135 -0.95 15.24 -2.22
C ALA A 135 -1.20 13.98 -1.36
N VAL A 136 -2.33 13.29 -1.56
CA VAL A 136 -2.62 12.02 -0.87
C VAL A 136 -1.62 10.93 -1.24
N ILE A 137 -1.30 10.82 -2.53
CA ILE A 137 -0.33 9.86 -3.09
C ILE A 137 1.07 10.12 -2.56
N SER A 138 1.50 11.39 -2.47
CA SER A 138 2.80 11.79 -1.91
C SER A 138 2.88 11.46 -0.43
N GLY A 139 1.83 11.79 0.34
CA GLY A 139 1.73 11.42 1.75
C GLY A 139 1.80 9.91 2.02
N GLN A 140 1.33 9.05 1.10
CA GLN A 140 1.54 7.59 1.21
C GLN A 140 3.02 7.21 1.16
N ALA A 141 3.83 7.81 0.29
CA ALA A 141 5.26 7.49 0.20
C ALA A 141 6.08 8.13 1.31
N MET A 142 5.72 9.33 1.77
CA MET A 142 6.32 9.90 2.96
C MET A 142 6.18 8.96 4.16
N GLY A 143 5.01 8.32 4.31
CA GLY A 143 4.79 7.30 5.34
C GLY A 143 5.79 6.14 5.24
N GLY A 144 6.02 5.59 4.05
CA GLY A 144 6.99 4.51 3.84
C GLY A 144 8.45 4.92 4.08
N LEU A 145 8.82 6.15 3.71
CA LEU A 145 10.14 6.72 3.99
C LEU A 145 10.37 6.87 5.50
N ILE A 146 9.39 7.44 6.22
CA ILE A 146 9.45 7.56 7.69
C ILE A 146 9.58 6.16 8.32
N CYS A 147 8.81 5.17 7.88
CA CYS A 147 8.93 3.80 8.40
C CYS A 147 10.32 3.20 8.20
N SER A 148 10.94 3.45 7.05
CA SER A 148 12.30 2.98 6.75
C SER A 148 13.35 3.63 7.65
N ILE A 149 13.23 4.95 7.86
CA ILE A 149 14.11 5.70 8.78
C ILE A 149 13.95 5.19 10.21
N VAL A 150 12.71 5.07 10.69
CA VAL A 150 12.44 4.60 12.06
C VAL A 150 12.95 3.16 12.24
N SER A 151 12.83 2.29 11.23
CA SER A 151 13.39 0.92 11.27
C SER A 151 14.91 0.89 11.39
N ILE A 152 15.62 1.82 10.74
CA ILE A 152 17.07 1.96 10.87
C ILE A 152 17.45 2.49 12.25
N VAL A 153 16.72 3.49 12.75
CA VAL A 153 16.93 4.06 14.10
C VAL A 153 16.68 3.00 15.17
N ASP A 154 15.60 2.22 15.05
CA ASP A 154 15.32 1.08 15.93
C ASP A 154 16.45 0.06 15.90
N LEU A 155 16.90 -0.34 14.71
CA LEU A 155 18.02 -1.26 14.56
C LEU A 155 19.33 -0.76 15.21
N ALA A 156 19.50 0.56 15.32
CA ALA A 156 20.65 1.21 15.95
C ALA A 156 20.49 1.41 17.47
N ALA A 157 19.29 1.74 17.95
CA ALA A 157 19.05 2.22 19.31
C ALA A 157 18.29 1.23 20.22
N ALA A 158 17.62 0.22 19.65
CA ALA A 158 16.78 -0.69 20.41
C ALA A 158 17.61 -1.60 21.33
N THR A 159 17.44 -1.41 22.64
CA THR A 159 17.97 -2.27 23.70
C THR A 159 16.93 -3.30 24.17
N SER A 160 15.64 -3.01 23.98
CA SER A 160 14.49 -3.81 24.42
C SER A 160 13.43 -3.80 23.31
N VAL A 161 13.09 -4.98 22.80
CA VAL A 161 12.11 -5.12 21.70
C VAL A 161 10.72 -4.64 22.14
N THR A 162 10.37 -4.83 23.41
CA THR A 162 9.08 -4.41 23.96
C THR A 162 8.93 -2.90 23.99
N ASP A 163 9.98 -2.18 24.38
CA ASP A 163 9.94 -0.71 24.46
C ASP A 163 9.96 -0.09 23.07
N SER A 164 10.72 -0.67 22.14
CA SER A 164 10.64 -0.33 20.71
C SER A 164 9.22 -0.48 20.18
N ALA A 165 8.60 -1.67 20.36
CA ALA A 165 7.25 -1.93 19.88
C ALA A 165 6.23 -0.94 20.44
N LEU A 166 6.34 -0.57 21.73
CA LEU A 166 5.46 0.44 22.33
C LEU A 166 5.61 1.81 21.68
N VAL A 167 6.84 2.24 21.40
CA VAL A 167 7.09 3.50 20.70
C VAL A 167 6.45 3.48 19.31
N TYR A 168 6.54 2.37 18.58
CA TYR A 168 5.88 2.22 17.28
C TYR A 168 4.35 2.33 17.37
N PHE A 169 3.70 1.58 18.26
CA PHE A 169 2.24 1.59 18.37
C PHE A 169 1.71 2.93 18.89
N LEU A 170 2.37 3.54 19.89
CA LEU A 170 1.99 4.87 20.39
C LEU A 170 2.16 5.96 19.33
N THR A 171 3.22 5.89 18.52
CA THR A 171 3.40 6.81 17.40
C THR A 171 2.26 6.65 16.39
N ALA A 172 1.89 5.41 16.05
CA ALA A 172 0.77 5.14 15.16
C ALA A 172 -0.57 5.69 15.71
N ASP A 173 -0.86 5.48 17.00
CA ASP A 173 -2.04 6.02 17.68
C ASP A 173 -2.11 7.55 17.55
N LEU A 174 -1.00 8.25 17.84
CA LEU A 174 -0.91 9.70 17.72
C LEU A 174 -1.20 10.17 16.29
N PHE A 175 -0.59 9.53 15.29
CA PHE A 175 -0.84 9.87 13.89
C PHE A 175 -2.30 9.63 13.47
N ILE A 176 -2.94 8.55 13.94
CA ILE A 176 -4.35 8.27 13.66
C ILE A 176 -5.24 9.34 14.30
N VAL A 177 -4.98 9.74 15.55
CA VAL A 177 -5.73 10.82 16.23
C VAL A 177 -5.59 12.14 15.47
N ILE A 178 -4.37 12.50 15.04
CA ILE A 178 -4.13 13.69 14.22
C ILE A 178 -4.93 13.60 12.90
N CYS A 179 -4.92 12.45 12.22
CA CYS A 179 -5.69 12.24 11.00
C CYS A 179 -7.21 12.36 11.24
N PHE A 180 -7.69 11.83 12.36
CA PHE A 180 -9.10 11.88 12.75
C PHE A 180 -9.56 13.32 12.96
N ILE A 181 -8.81 14.10 13.74
CA ILE A 181 -9.08 15.52 14.00
C ILE A 181 -9.00 16.32 12.69
N ALA A 182 -7.96 16.11 11.88
CA ALA A 182 -7.81 16.80 10.60
C ALA A 182 -9.00 16.52 9.64
N TYR A 183 -9.49 15.29 9.61
CA TYR A 183 -10.66 14.94 8.80
C TYR A 183 -11.96 15.59 9.33
N LEU A 184 -12.13 15.73 10.65
CA LEU A 184 -13.27 16.43 11.23
C LEU A 184 -13.24 17.95 10.98
N ILE A 185 -12.06 18.54 10.84
CA ILE A 185 -11.88 19.96 10.49
C ILE A 185 -12.18 20.20 9.00
N LEU A 186 -11.95 19.22 8.12
CA LEU A 186 -12.07 19.37 6.67
C LEU A 186 -13.40 20.01 6.20
N PRO A 187 -14.60 19.62 6.68
CA PRO A 187 -15.87 20.25 6.28
C PRO A 187 -16.06 21.69 6.78
N ARG A 188 -15.28 22.11 7.79
CA ARG A 188 -15.32 23.48 8.31
C ARG A 188 -14.60 24.46 7.40
N LEU A 189 -13.67 24.00 6.56
CA LEU A 189 -12.97 24.84 5.59
C LEU A 189 -13.90 25.21 4.42
N GLU A 190 -14.07 26.50 4.17
CA GLU A 190 -14.96 27.03 3.11
C GLU A 190 -14.62 26.48 1.72
N TYR A 191 -13.32 26.35 1.42
CA TYR A 191 -12.84 25.81 0.16
C TYR A 191 -13.22 24.34 -0.05
N ALA A 192 -13.11 23.51 0.99
CA ALA A 192 -13.51 22.11 0.92
C ALA A 192 -15.03 22.00 0.74
N ARG A 193 -15.78 22.86 1.42
CA ARG A 193 -17.25 22.94 1.32
C ARG A 193 -17.70 23.32 -0.10
N PHE A 194 -17.01 24.25 -0.76
CA PHE A 194 -17.31 24.66 -2.14
C PHE A 194 -17.19 23.48 -3.13
N TYR A 195 -16.09 22.72 -3.08
CA TYR A 195 -15.93 21.54 -3.95
C TYR A 195 -16.92 20.44 -3.56
N MET A 196 -17.07 20.10 -2.28
CA MET A 196 -18.00 19.04 -1.85
C MET A 196 -19.46 19.36 -2.23
N ARG A 197 -19.90 20.61 -2.10
CA ARG A 197 -21.27 21.04 -2.40
C ARG A 197 -21.54 21.16 -3.90
N SER A 198 -20.63 21.75 -4.67
CA SER A 198 -20.76 21.80 -6.14
C SER A 198 -20.80 20.40 -6.77
N ILE A 199 -20.12 19.43 -6.15
CA ILE A 199 -20.17 18.03 -6.58
C ILE A 199 -21.50 17.35 -6.20
N GLU A 200 -22.05 17.63 -5.02
CA GLU A 200 -23.39 17.15 -4.63
C GLU A 200 -24.50 17.72 -5.52
N GLU A 201 -24.40 18.99 -5.93
CA GLU A 201 -25.37 19.65 -6.81
C GLU A 201 -25.33 19.05 -8.23
N VAL A 202 -24.14 18.87 -8.82
CA VAL A 202 -23.97 18.19 -10.13
C VAL A 202 -24.44 16.73 -10.09
N SER A 203 -24.17 16.02 -8.99
CA SER A 203 -24.63 14.63 -8.82
C SER A 203 -26.16 14.53 -8.68
N LYS A 204 -26.83 15.54 -8.13
CA LYS A 204 -28.29 15.60 -8.01
C LYS A 204 -28.94 15.95 -9.35
N GLU A 205 -28.38 16.90 -10.10
CA GLU A 205 -28.85 17.25 -11.45
C GLU A 205 -28.72 16.07 -12.42
N ALA A 206 -27.62 15.30 -12.36
CA ALA A 206 -27.45 14.10 -13.19
C ALA A 206 -28.40 12.94 -12.81
N SER A 207 -28.98 12.96 -11.61
CA SER A 207 -29.93 11.95 -11.13
C SER A 207 -31.40 12.31 -11.38
N LEU A 208 -31.68 13.56 -11.76
CA LEU A 208 -32.99 13.98 -12.24
C LEU A 208 -33.06 13.65 -13.73
N PRO A 209 -33.92 12.70 -14.16
CA PRO A 209 -34.12 12.50 -15.59
C PRO A 209 -34.71 13.80 -16.14
N ASN A 210 -34.06 14.38 -17.15
CA ASN A 210 -34.67 15.44 -17.96
C ASN A 210 -35.99 14.90 -18.53
N SER A 211 -37.10 15.18 -17.84
CA SER A 211 -38.45 14.94 -18.31
C SER A 211 -38.79 16.01 -19.35
N SER A 212 -38.12 15.96 -20.49
CA SER A 212 -38.49 16.70 -21.69
C SER A 212 -37.73 16.12 -22.88
N LEU A 213 -38.26 15.01 -23.42
CA LEU A 213 -38.46 14.73 -24.84
C LEU A 213 -38.65 13.21 -25.03
N ALA A 214 -39.76 12.85 -25.66
CA ALA A 214 -40.24 11.49 -25.87
C ALA A 214 -39.32 10.65 -26.79
N GLY A 215 -39.28 9.35 -26.53
CA GLY A 215 -38.71 8.33 -27.42
C GLY A 215 -38.52 6.99 -26.71
N GLU A 216 -39.33 6.00 -27.08
CA GLU A 216 -39.34 4.62 -26.58
C GLU A 216 -37.97 3.92 -26.70
N GLY A 217 -37.56 3.17 -25.68
CA GLY A 217 -36.36 2.33 -25.73
C GLY A 217 -35.85 1.86 -24.38
N ASP A 218 -36.37 0.72 -23.92
CA ASP A 218 -35.77 -0.23 -22.96
C ASP A 218 -35.23 0.34 -21.63
N SER A 219 -36.16 0.59 -20.69
CA SER A 219 -35.85 0.96 -19.32
C SER A 219 -35.27 -0.22 -18.54
N THR A 220 -33.97 -0.46 -18.69
CA THR A 220 -33.22 -1.23 -17.69
C THR A 220 -33.20 -0.40 -16.41
N SER A 221 -34.01 -0.81 -15.43
CA SER A 221 -34.07 -0.23 -14.08
C SER A 221 -32.64 -0.04 -13.54
N VAL A 222 -32.17 1.21 -13.50
CA VAL A 222 -30.86 1.54 -12.91
C VAL A 222 -30.96 1.25 -11.43
N ASN A 223 -30.43 0.10 -11.00
CA ASN A 223 -30.24 -0.25 -9.60
C ASN A 223 -29.37 0.84 -8.95
N GLN A 224 -29.98 1.87 -8.36
CA GLN A 224 -29.31 3.03 -7.75
C GLN A 224 -28.35 2.65 -6.61
N GLY A 225 -28.35 1.38 -6.17
CA GLY A 225 -27.56 0.90 -5.05
C GLY A 225 -26.10 0.54 -5.34
N ILE A 226 -25.75 0.19 -6.58
CA ILE A 226 -24.38 -0.22 -6.94
C ILE A 226 -23.92 0.63 -8.14
N PRO A 227 -22.70 1.18 -8.14
CA PRO A 227 -22.20 1.93 -9.27
C PRO A 227 -22.21 1.07 -10.54
N PRO A 228 -22.46 1.67 -11.72
CA PRO A 228 -22.41 0.94 -12.98
C PRO A 228 -20.95 0.55 -13.29
N TRP A 229 -20.52 -0.62 -12.80
CA TRP A 229 -19.12 -1.05 -12.83
C TRP A 229 -18.59 -1.32 -14.24
N ARG A 230 -19.42 -1.89 -15.14
CA ARG A 230 -19.03 -2.22 -16.52
C ARG A 230 -18.58 -0.99 -17.33
N PRO A 231 -19.37 0.09 -17.44
CA PRO A 231 -18.95 1.27 -18.21
C PRO A 231 -17.74 1.98 -17.59
N ILE A 232 -17.66 2.04 -16.26
CA ILE A 232 -16.48 2.59 -15.57
C ILE A 232 -15.25 1.76 -15.94
N LEU A 233 -15.35 0.43 -15.85
CA LEU A 233 -14.23 -0.47 -16.11
C LEU A 233 -13.78 -0.39 -17.57
N LYS A 234 -14.72 -0.33 -18.51
CA LYS A 234 -14.39 -0.17 -19.93
C LYS A 234 -13.56 1.10 -20.17
N LYS A 235 -13.92 2.21 -19.52
CA LYS A 235 -13.23 3.50 -19.65
C LYS A 235 -11.86 3.54 -18.97
N ILE A 236 -11.73 2.95 -17.78
CA ILE A 236 -10.46 2.99 -17.02
C ILE A 236 -9.55 1.78 -17.26
N SER A 237 -10.01 0.77 -18.01
CA SER A 237 -9.35 -0.54 -18.16
C SER A 237 -7.85 -0.46 -18.39
N VAL A 238 -7.40 0.37 -19.34
CA VAL A 238 -5.97 0.54 -19.63
C VAL A 238 -5.22 1.09 -18.43
N LEU A 239 -5.72 2.13 -17.78
CA LEU A 239 -5.10 2.74 -16.60
C LEU A 239 -5.13 1.80 -15.38
N ALA A 240 -6.21 1.03 -15.23
CA ALA A 240 -6.38 0.01 -14.21
C ALA A 240 -5.36 -1.14 -14.38
N SER A 241 -5.20 -1.65 -15.61
CA SER A 241 -4.18 -2.64 -15.94
C SER A 241 -2.76 -2.09 -15.75
N CYS A 242 -2.53 -0.83 -16.10
CA CYS A 242 -1.26 -0.13 -15.88
C CYS A 242 -0.90 -0.05 -14.39
N VAL A 243 -1.82 0.41 -13.53
CA VAL A 243 -1.55 0.50 -12.08
C VAL A 243 -1.34 -0.90 -11.50
N PHE A 244 -2.17 -1.87 -11.88
CA PHE A 244 -2.00 -3.26 -11.49
C PHE A 244 -0.58 -3.75 -11.80
N TYR A 245 -0.12 -3.58 -13.05
CA TYR A 245 1.18 -4.07 -13.51
C TYR A 245 2.37 -3.36 -12.83
N VAL A 246 2.27 -2.03 -12.62
CA VAL A 246 3.31 -1.27 -11.91
C VAL A 246 3.54 -1.83 -10.52
N PHE A 247 2.47 -2.08 -9.75
CA PHE A 247 2.57 -2.60 -8.40
C PHE A 247 2.87 -4.10 -8.35
N PHE A 248 2.38 -4.88 -9.32
CA PHE A 248 2.70 -6.29 -9.49
C PHE A 248 4.20 -6.52 -9.63
N ILE A 249 4.84 -5.86 -10.61
CA ILE A 249 6.30 -5.97 -10.81
C ILE A 249 7.07 -5.43 -9.61
N SER A 250 6.59 -4.33 -9.02
CA SER A 250 7.29 -3.70 -7.89
C SER A 250 7.29 -4.57 -6.64
N ILE A 251 6.21 -5.32 -6.35
CA ILE A 251 6.16 -6.22 -5.19
C ILE A 251 6.93 -7.52 -5.42
N ILE A 252 7.03 -7.99 -6.66
CA ILE A 252 7.94 -9.10 -7.00
C ILE A 252 9.37 -8.73 -6.60
N ILE A 253 9.81 -7.51 -6.95
CA ILE A 253 11.17 -7.04 -6.70
C ILE A 253 11.36 -6.62 -5.24
N PHE A 254 10.52 -5.71 -4.74
CA PHE A 254 10.64 -5.08 -3.43
C PHE A 254 9.46 -5.44 -2.52
N PRO A 255 9.69 -5.97 -1.31
CA PRO A 255 11.00 -6.22 -0.69
C PRO A 255 11.60 -7.59 -1.04
N THR A 256 10.81 -8.54 -1.56
CA THR A 256 11.16 -9.98 -1.63
C THR A 256 12.53 -10.26 -2.26
N LEU A 257 12.74 -9.90 -3.53
CA LEU A 257 14.00 -10.17 -4.21
C LEU A 257 15.12 -9.27 -3.71
N SER A 258 14.83 -7.98 -3.53
CA SER A 258 15.83 -6.98 -3.18
C SER A 258 16.40 -7.15 -1.76
N SER A 259 15.63 -7.68 -0.82
CA SER A 259 16.06 -7.87 0.57
C SER A 259 16.99 -9.06 0.77
N SER A 260 16.94 -10.02 -0.16
CA SER A 260 17.79 -11.22 -0.18
C SER A 260 19.13 -10.98 -0.90
N ILE A 261 19.36 -9.77 -1.43
CA ILE A 261 20.64 -9.38 -2.00
C ILE A 261 21.58 -9.00 -0.85
N VAL A 262 22.72 -9.67 -0.79
CA VAL A 262 23.78 -9.40 0.19
C VAL A 262 24.94 -8.67 -0.48
N SER A 263 25.66 -7.85 0.30
CA SER A 263 26.85 -7.17 -0.20
C SER A 263 27.92 -8.17 -0.63
N VAL A 264 28.66 -7.84 -1.68
CA VAL A 264 29.81 -8.63 -2.13
C VAL A 264 30.93 -8.66 -1.08
N ASN A 265 31.00 -7.64 -0.22
CA ASN A 265 32.01 -7.52 0.84
C ASN A 265 31.56 -8.08 2.20
N THR A 266 30.59 -8.99 2.23
CA THR A 266 30.02 -9.57 3.48
C THR A 266 31.10 -10.10 4.45
N PHE A 267 32.21 -10.64 3.93
CA PHE A 267 33.33 -11.15 4.73
C PHE A 267 34.23 -10.08 5.35
N SER A 268 34.02 -8.80 5.05
CA SER A 268 34.79 -7.69 5.63
C SER A 268 34.51 -7.51 7.14
N GLY A 269 33.47 -8.13 7.70
CA GLY A 269 33.09 -7.99 9.10
C GLY A 269 32.50 -6.62 9.47
N SER A 270 32.33 -5.72 8.49
CA SER A 270 31.78 -4.38 8.70
C SER A 270 30.30 -4.42 9.05
N ILE A 271 29.91 -3.67 10.09
CA ILE A 271 28.51 -3.48 10.49
C ILE A 271 27.66 -2.88 9.35
N TRP A 272 28.26 -2.06 8.49
CA TRP A 272 27.58 -1.44 7.35
C TRP A 272 27.18 -2.46 6.30
N THR A 273 28.01 -3.47 6.14
CA THR A 273 27.86 -4.50 5.12
C THR A 273 26.92 -5.62 5.55
N ASN A 274 26.93 -5.95 6.85
CA ASN A 274 26.17 -7.09 7.38
C ASN A 274 24.85 -6.69 8.03
N LYS A 275 24.82 -5.57 8.77
CA LYS A 275 23.64 -5.15 9.56
C LYS A 275 22.82 -4.07 8.85
N TYR A 276 23.47 -3.08 8.24
CA TYR A 276 22.78 -1.91 7.67
C TYR A 276 22.59 -1.95 6.15
N PHE A 277 23.21 -2.90 5.45
CA PHE A 277 23.14 -2.96 4.00
C PHE A 277 21.69 -3.01 3.52
N THR A 278 20.92 -4.04 3.86
CA THR A 278 19.54 -4.18 3.40
C THR A 278 18.62 -3.02 3.82
N PRO A 279 18.59 -2.57 5.10
CA PRO A 279 17.81 -1.39 5.49
C PRO A 279 18.13 -0.11 4.70
N LEU A 280 19.41 0.13 4.41
CA LEU A 280 19.84 1.33 3.67
C LEU A 280 19.63 1.18 2.16
N THR A 281 20.22 0.14 1.56
CA THR A 281 20.30 0.00 0.10
C THR A 281 18.98 -0.44 -0.51
N CYS A 282 18.18 -1.23 0.21
CA CYS A 282 16.89 -1.73 -0.28
C CYS A 282 15.73 -0.86 0.23
N PHE A 283 15.48 -0.81 1.54
CA PHE A 283 14.28 -0.16 2.08
C PHE A 283 14.31 1.36 1.98
N LEU A 284 15.37 2.01 2.47
CA LEU A 284 15.47 3.46 2.47
C LEU A 284 15.56 4.02 1.03
N MET A 285 16.43 3.46 0.19
CA MET A 285 16.60 3.94 -1.19
C MET A 285 15.34 3.74 -2.04
N TYR A 286 14.65 2.60 -1.92
CA TYR A 286 13.38 2.39 -2.61
C TYR A 286 12.34 3.44 -2.21
N ASN A 287 12.12 3.63 -0.90
CA ASN A 287 11.09 4.55 -0.41
C ASN A 287 11.42 6.02 -0.71
N PHE A 288 12.70 6.40 -0.64
CA PHE A 288 13.15 7.73 -1.03
C PHE A 288 12.91 7.97 -2.53
N ALA A 289 13.34 7.04 -3.39
CA ALA A 289 13.13 7.17 -4.82
C ALA A 289 11.64 7.15 -5.22
N ASP A 290 10.82 6.32 -4.57
CA ASP A 290 9.36 6.30 -4.76
C ASP A 290 8.71 7.64 -4.37
N LEU A 291 9.16 8.25 -3.28
CA LEU A 291 8.73 9.59 -2.90
C LEU A 291 9.11 10.63 -3.96
N CYS A 292 10.37 10.62 -4.42
CA CYS A 292 10.83 11.51 -5.49
C CYS A 292 9.95 11.34 -6.75
N GLY A 293 9.68 10.10 -7.16
CA GLY A 293 8.85 9.82 -8.34
C GLY A 293 7.44 10.36 -8.21
N ARG A 294 6.81 10.19 -7.04
CA ARG A 294 5.48 10.77 -6.74
C ARG A 294 5.51 12.29 -6.72
N GLN A 295 6.58 12.87 -6.20
CA GLN A 295 6.71 14.31 -6.09
C GLN A 295 6.91 14.95 -7.47
N VAL A 296 7.64 14.31 -8.39
CA VAL A 296 7.76 14.75 -9.79
C VAL A 296 6.38 14.90 -10.46
N THR A 297 5.41 14.03 -10.15
CA THR A 297 4.05 14.13 -10.71
C THR A 297 3.26 15.37 -10.29
N ALA A 298 3.73 16.14 -9.30
CA ALA A 298 3.16 17.43 -8.95
C ALA A 298 3.44 18.49 -10.03
N TRP A 299 4.58 18.39 -10.71
CA TRP A 299 5.03 19.37 -11.70
C TRP A 299 4.95 18.85 -13.13
N ILE A 300 5.26 17.56 -13.34
CA ILE A 300 5.36 16.95 -14.67
C ILE A 300 4.41 15.76 -14.74
N GLN A 301 3.42 15.85 -15.61
CA GLN A 301 2.40 14.81 -15.82
C GLN A 301 2.43 14.32 -17.27
N ILE A 302 3.52 13.64 -17.62
CA ILE A 302 3.79 13.11 -18.96
C ILE A 302 4.24 11.64 -18.84
N PRO A 303 3.78 10.71 -19.67
CA PRO A 303 2.87 10.88 -20.80
C PRO A 303 1.40 10.98 -20.38
N GLY A 304 0.58 11.66 -21.19
CA GLY A 304 -0.84 11.86 -20.91
C GLY A 304 -1.68 10.57 -20.91
N PRO A 305 -2.92 10.61 -20.41
CA PRO A 305 -3.76 9.43 -20.13
C PRO A 305 -4.11 8.58 -21.36
N ASN A 306 -4.14 9.18 -22.55
CA ASN A 306 -4.47 8.50 -23.81
C ASN A 306 -3.23 8.09 -24.62
N SER A 307 -2.02 8.34 -24.11
CA SER A 307 -0.79 8.05 -24.83
C SER A 307 -0.48 6.56 -24.79
N LYS A 308 -0.19 5.97 -25.96
CA LYS A 308 0.29 4.58 -26.08
C LYS A 308 1.68 4.36 -25.44
N LEU A 309 2.43 5.44 -25.21
CA LEU A 309 3.72 5.37 -24.53
C LEU A 309 3.57 4.97 -23.06
N PHE A 310 2.47 5.34 -22.41
CA PHE A 310 2.24 5.07 -21.00
C PHE A 310 2.26 3.56 -20.67
N PRO A 311 1.43 2.70 -21.30
CA PRO A 311 1.49 1.26 -21.08
C PRO A 311 2.82 0.64 -21.55
N ALA A 312 3.43 1.16 -22.62
CA ALA A 312 4.70 0.63 -23.13
C ALA A 312 5.84 0.78 -22.10
N VAL A 313 5.97 1.95 -21.47
CA VAL A 313 6.98 2.20 -20.42
C VAL A 313 6.70 1.35 -19.17
N ILE A 314 5.44 1.07 -18.87
CA ILE A 314 5.05 0.20 -17.75
C ILE A 314 5.45 -1.26 -18.03
N LEU A 315 5.24 -1.75 -19.25
CA LEU A 315 5.66 -3.10 -19.64
C LEU A 315 7.19 -3.25 -19.63
N LEU A 316 7.93 -2.19 -19.97
CA LEU A 316 9.39 -2.18 -19.90
C LEU A 316 9.93 -2.45 -18.48
N ARG A 317 9.15 -2.18 -17.42
CA ARG A 317 9.54 -2.51 -16.04
C ARG A 317 9.86 -3.98 -15.82
N THR A 318 9.34 -4.88 -16.66
CA THR A 318 9.61 -6.32 -16.59
C THR A 318 11.10 -6.63 -16.67
N VAL A 319 11.88 -5.79 -17.36
CA VAL A 319 13.34 -5.92 -17.48
C VAL A 319 14.03 -5.84 -16.11
N PHE A 320 13.44 -5.18 -15.11
CA PHE A 320 14.03 -5.14 -13.78
C PHE A 320 14.05 -6.52 -13.10
N ILE A 321 13.11 -7.42 -13.36
CA ILE A 321 13.11 -8.75 -12.73
C ILE A 321 14.42 -9.51 -13.00
N PRO A 322 14.83 -9.78 -14.25
CA PRO A 322 16.09 -10.47 -14.52
C PRO A 322 17.31 -9.70 -14.02
N LEU A 323 17.30 -8.35 -14.04
CA LEU A 323 18.41 -7.55 -13.49
C LEU A 323 18.65 -7.84 -12.00
N PHE A 324 17.58 -8.02 -11.21
CA PHE A 324 17.67 -8.38 -9.80
C PHE A 324 18.04 -9.85 -9.58
N VAL A 325 17.57 -10.77 -10.43
CA VAL A 325 17.97 -12.20 -10.38
C VAL A 325 19.49 -12.35 -10.57
N PHE A 326 20.09 -11.58 -11.48
CA PHE A 326 21.54 -11.62 -11.74
C PHE A 326 22.40 -10.82 -10.75
N CYS A 327 21.80 -10.18 -9.74
CA CYS A 327 22.52 -9.54 -8.64
C CYS A 327 22.99 -10.56 -7.60
N ASN A 328 23.69 -10.11 -6.55
CA ASN A 328 24.22 -10.97 -5.49
C ASN A 328 23.13 -11.51 -4.52
N TYR A 329 22.11 -12.21 -5.02
CA TYR A 329 21.06 -12.91 -4.26
C TYR A 329 21.62 -14.10 -3.47
N GLN A 330 21.27 -14.25 -2.19
CA GLN A 330 21.66 -15.39 -1.36
C GLN A 330 20.50 -15.85 -0.45
N PRO A 331 20.30 -17.16 -0.24
CA PRO A 331 21.01 -18.30 -0.85
C PRO A 331 20.52 -18.60 -2.27
N ARG A 332 21.39 -19.11 -3.14
CA ARG A 332 21.02 -19.61 -4.48
C ARG A 332 20.95 -21.14 -4.49
N ALA A 333 19.90 -21.68 -5.07
CA ALA A 333 19.71 -23.13 -5.18
C ALA A 333 19.89 -23.65 -6.61
N HIS A 334 19.54 -22.86 -7.64
CA HIS A 334 19.47 -23.34 -9.02
C HIS A 334 20.35 -22.54 -10.01
N SER A 335 20.79 -21.33 -9.67
CA SER A 335 21.48 -20.43 -10.59
C SER A 335 22.78 -19.85 -10.02
N ASP A 336 23.96 -20.30 -10.47
CA ASP A 336 25.25 -19.81 -9.91
C ASP A 336 25.80 -18.51 -10.58
N ILE A 337 25.09 -17.96 -11.57
CA ILE A 337 25.60 -16.84 -12.38
C ILE A 337 25.29 -15.49 -11.72
N VAL A 338 26.35 -14.79 -11.30
CA VAL A 338 26.29 -13.40 -10.80
C VAL A 338 26.95 -12.46 -11.80
N LEU A 339 26.14 -11.71 -12.55
CA LEU A 339 26.65 -10.74 -13.54
C LEU A 339 27.06 -9.42 -12.88
N PHE A 340 26.34 -9.00 -11.83
CA PHE A 340 26.55 -7.72 -11.16
C PHE A 340 27.34 -7.89 -9.87
N GLN A 341 28.68 -7.78 -9.97
CA GLN A 341 29.62 -8.04 -8.87
C GLN A 341 29.96 -6.80 -8.02
N HIS A 342 29.20 -5.71 -8.15
CA HIS A 342 29.42 -4.48 -7.38
C HIS A 342 28.13 -4.03 -6.68
N ASP A 343 28.23 -3.63 -5.42
CA ASP A 343 27.09 -3.23 -4.58
C ASP A 343 26.33 -1.99 -5.10
N ALA A 344 26.94 -1.21 -6.00
CA ALA A 344 26.28 -0.08 -6.65
C ALA A 344 25.13 -0.49 -7.58
N TYR A 345 25.22 -1.66 -8.22
CA TYR A 345 24.18 -2.12 -9.16
C TYR A 345 22.81 -2.31 -8.49
N PRO A 346 22.66 -3.10 -7.41
CA PRO A 346 21.37 -3.26 -6.74
C PRO A 346 20.83 -1.92 -6.21
N VAL A 347 21.69 -1.00 -5.76
CA VAL A 347 21.30 0.36 -5.30
C VAL A 347 20.75 1.21 -6.45
N ILE A 348 21.38 1.18 -7.62
CA ILE A 348 20.89 1.91 -8.80
C ILE A 348 19.58 1.30 -9.28
N PHE A 349 19.51 -0.03 -9.39
CA PHE A 349 18.31 -0.71 -9.87
C PHE A 349 17.11 -0.49 -8.95
N ILE A 350 17.28 -0.58 -7.63
CA ILE A 350 16.18 -0.36 -6.69
C ILE A 350 15.71 1.10 -6.68
N SER A 351 16.63 2.04 -6.83
CA SER A 351 16.31 3.46 -6.98
C SER A 351 15.51 3.71 -8.27
N LEU A 352 15.88 3.08 -9.38
CA LEU A 352 15.13 3.17 -10.65
C LEU A 352 13.74 2.53 -10.53
N VAL A 353 13.62 1.36 -9.90
CA VAL A 353 12.33 0.70 -9.65
C VAL A 353 11.44 1.57 -8.76
N GLY A 354 11.99 2.14 -7.69
CA GLY A 354 11.29 3.05 -6.78
C GLY A 354 10.80 4.32 -7.49
N LEU A 355 11.70 5.03 -8.19
CA LEU A 355 11.38 6.26 -8.92
C LEU A 355 10.29 6.03 -9.96
N SER A 356 10.44 4.98 -10.76
CA SER A 356 9.48 4.65 -11.80
C SER A 356 8.14 4.16 -11.21
N ASN A 357 8.15 3.47 -10.06
CA ASN A 357 6.92 3.04 -9.36
C ASN A 357 6.15 4.26 -8.85
N GLY A 358 6.88 5.18 -8.21
CA GLY A 358 6.33 6.42 -7.69
C GLY A 358 5.73 7.28 -8.80
N TYR A 359 6.45 7.43 -9.91
CA TYR A 359 5.99 8.25 -11.03
C TYR A 359 4.82 7.62 -11.78
N LEU A 360 5.00 6.42 -12.35
CA LEU A 360 4.01 5.79 -13.22
C LEU A 360 2.76 5.34 -12.44
N GLY A 361 2.93 4.82 -11.23
CA GLY A 361 1.83 4.43 -10.37
C GLY A 361 0.96 5.63 -9.98
N SER A 362 1.58 6.78 -9.74
CA SER A 362 0.85 8.02 -9.42
C SER A 362 0.10 8.58 -10.60
N LEU A 363 0.72 8.62 -11.79
CA LEU A 363 0.04 9.06 -13.00
C LEU A 363 -1.21 8.22 -13.27
N ALA A 364 -1.11 6.89 -13.16
CA ALA A 364 -2.27 6.02 -13.35
C ALA A 364 -3.40 6.35 -12.36
N MET A 365 -3.08 6.47 -11.07
CA MET A 365 -4.05 6.78 -10.01
C MET A 365 -4.67 8.18 -10.15
N ILE A 366 -3.90 9.17 -10.63
CA ILE A 366 -4.39 10.53 -10.86
C ILE A 366 -5.29 10.57 -12.10
N TYR A 367 -4.92 9.89 -13.19
CA TYR A 367 -5.66 9.89 -14.44
C TYR A 367 -6.95 9.06 -14.38
N GLY A 368 -6.97 7.93 -13.65
CA GLY A 368 -8.10 6.99 -13.63
C GLY A 368 -9.46 7.65 -13.34
N PRO A 369 -9.61 8.42 -12.25
CA PRO A 369 -10.85 9.14 -11.96
C PRO A 369 -11.18 10.29 -12.92
N LYS A 370 -10.22 10.73 -13.75
CA LYS A 370 -10.35 11.89 -14.64
C LYS A 370 -10.78 11.55 -16.05
N VAL A 371 -10.68 10.28 -16.44
CA VAL A 371 -11.16 9.80 -17.75
C VAL A 371 -12.64 9.39 -17.72
N VAL A 372 -13.30 9.51 -16.57
CA VAL A 372 -14.73 9.25 -16.39
C VAL A 372 -15.48 10.54 -16.04
N PRO A 373 -16.82 10.60 -16.25
CA PRO A 373 -17.65 11.69 -15.76
C PRO A 373 -17.50 11.92 -14.25
N LYS A 374 -17.69 13.16 -13.79
CA LYS A 374 -17.43 13.57 -12.39
C LYS A 374 -18.28 12.80 -11.37
N GLU A 375 -19.47 12.39 -11.78
CA GLU A 375 -20.43 11.63 -10.99
C GLU A 375 -19.88 10.22 -10.68
N LEU A 376 -19.16 9.63 -11.64
CA LEU A 376 -18.55 8.31 -11.54
C LEU A 376 -17.09 8.35 -11.07
N ALA A 377 -16.49 9.53 -10.91
CA ALA A 377 -15.08 9.70 -10.53
C ALA A 377 -14.74 9.07 -9.18
N GLU A 378 -15.68 9.10 -8.22
CA GLU A 378 -15.47 8.45 -6.92
C GLU A 378 -15.41 6.91 -7.05
N ALA A 379 -16.37 6.31 -7.74
CA ALA A 379 -16.38 4.88 -7.99
C ALA A 379 -15.16 4.44 -8.83
N ALA A 380 -14.72 5.26 -9.78
CA ALA A 380 -13.48 5.02 -10.54
C ALA A 380 -12.23 5.05 -9.65
N GLY A 381 -12.10 6.02 -8.73
CA GLY A 381 -10.98 6.07 -7.77
C GLY A 381 -10.94 4.87 -6.82
N VAL A 382 -12.11 4.44 -6.33
CA VAL A 382 -12.27 3.20 -5.55
C VAL A 382 -11.80 2.00 -6.37
N MET A 383 -12.22 1.88 -7.63
CA MET A 383 -11.86 0.76 -8.49
C MET A 383 -10.37 0.78 -8.90
N MET A 384 -9.78 1.94 -9.15
CA MET A 384 -8.33 2.07 -9.38
C MET A 384 -7.53 1.55 -8.18
N THR A 385 -7.97 1.89 -6.96
CA THR A 385 -7.35 1.40 -5.73
C THR A 385 -7.49 -0.12 -5.59
N PHE A 386 -8.58 -0.71 -6.11
CA PHE A 386 -8.78 -2.16 -6.10
C PHE A 386 -7.76 -2.86 -7.01
N PHE A 387 -7.57 -2.38 -8.24
CA PHE A 387 -6.55 -2.92 -9.15
C PHE A 387 -5.12 -2.75 -8.62
N LEU A 388 -4.84 -1.64 -7.93
CA LEU A 388 -3.58 -1.43 -7.24
C LEU A 388 -3.34 -2.54 -6.20
N ASN A 389 -4.29 -2.80 -5.30
CA ASN A 389 -4.16 -3.82 -4.27
C ASN A 389 -4.16 -5.24 -4.83
N LEU A 390 -4.90 -5.50 -5.89
CA LEU A 390 -4.83 -6.76 -6.62
C LEU A 390 -3.42 -6.99 -7.19
N GLY A 391 -2.76 -5.94 -7.68
CA GLY A 391 -1.37 -5.98 -8.13
C GLY A 391 -0.41 -6.31 -6.98
N LEU A 392 -0.60 -5.69 -5.81
CA LEU A 392 0.17 -6.01 -4.60
C LEU A 392 0.00 -7.48 -4.20
N ALA A 393 -1.24 -7.96 -4.16
CA ALA A 393 -1.58 -9.32 -3.75
C ALA A 393 -0.98 -10.39 -4.69
N LEU A 394 -1.23 -10.26 -5.99
CA LEU A 394 -0.71 -11.20 -6.98
C LEU A 394 0.80 -11.10 -7.13
N GLY A 395 1.37 -9.90 -7.01
CA GLY A 395 2.82 -9.70 -7.03
C GLY A 395 3.50 -10.41 -5.87
N SER A 396 2.92 -10.37 -4.67
CA SER A 396 3.44 -11.09 -3.50
C SER A 396 3.34 -12.61 -3.65
N ALA A 397 2.28 -13.13 -4.29
CA ALA A 397 2.18 -14.56 -4.56
C ALA A 397 3.22 -15.01 -5.60
N PHE A 398 3.43 -14.20 -6.64
CA PHE A 398 4.38 -14.50 -7.70
C PHE A 398 5.84 -14.33 -7.25
N SER A 399 6.12 -13.43 -6.29
CA SER A 399 7.46 -13.24 -5.74
C SER A 399 7.99 -14.52 -5.10
N VAL A 400 7.14 -15.28 -4.41
CA VAL A 400 7.48 -16.59 -3.83
C VAL A 400 7.87 -17.60 -4.91
N VAL A 401 7.14 -17.62 -6.02
CA VAL A 401 7.46 -18.48 -7.17
C VAL A 401 8.82 -18.11 -7.76
N VAL A 402 9.08 -16.81 -7.96
CA VAL A 402 10.38 -16.35 -8.49
C VAL A 402 11.52 -16.73 -7.55
N VAL A 403 11.37 -16.53 -6.23
CA VAL A 403 12.36 -16.94 -5.24
C VAL A 403 12.63 -18.45 -5.29
N HIS A 404 11.60 -19.27 -5.47
CA HIS A 404 11.77 -20.71 -5.56
C HIS A 404 12.52 -21.17 -6.83
N LEU A 405 12.48 -20.37 -7.90
CA LEU A 405 13.11 -20.67 -9.18
C LEU A 405 14.60 -20.22 -9.25
N ILE A 406 15.06 -19.36 -8.35
CA ILE A 406 16.45 -18.89 -8.25
C ILE A 406 17.30 -19.93 -7.51
#